data_AF-I0H2T9-F1
#
_entry.id   AF-I0H2T9-F1
#
_cell.length_a   1.000
_cell.length_b   1.000
_cell.length_c   1.000
_cell.angle_alpha   90.00
_cell.angle_beta   90.00
_cell.angle_gamma   90.00
#
_symmetry.space_group_name_H-M   'P 1'
#
loop_
_entity.id
_entity.type
_entity.pdbx_description
1 polymer ?
#
loop_
_entity_poly.entity_id
_entity_poly.type
_entity_poly.pdbx_seq_one_letter_code
_entity_poly.pdbx_strand_id
1 'polypeptide(L)'
;MSVLNVHNAEIHTATVELSTLTIDGRQVTQAVFKQLPSRDLISDSGHLNGTPWGWVNYHPDKCGTDQQHLHVVWQAGKVLYRALVDLDPTFPRWIDTDAASAWLDAKVREGAAGTLTGWEPMKAEFLRTVAGIPVRVAMSHEAQMVTLVRQRLEEVRRDIDVHGRAHLVQAPADRRDSRTGLTGRAAAMAAARAAARRIPAGEAVPLLEDALEKALTTLPTTPLAEAEAQLQVEVEAEAARRKRHGDVRADLAELPQLFIATG
;
A
#
# COMPACT_ATOMS: atom_id res chain seq x y z
N MET A 1 50.47 41.92 1.97
CA MET A 1 49.36 42.53 2.74
C MET A 1 48.19 42.70 1.78
N SER A 2 47.10 41.95 1.99
CA SER A 2 45.92 42.03 1.12
C SER A 2 44.98 43.11 1.67
N VAL A 3 44.73 44.15 0.87
CA VAL A 3 43.82 45.25 1.21
C VAL A 3 42.40 44.78 0.92
N LEU A 4 41.60 44.55 1.97
CA LEU A 4 40.16 44.30 1.86
C LEU A 4 39.48 45.59 1.43
N ASN A 5 38.99 45.65 0.18
CA ASN A 5 38.17 46.75 -0.31
C ASN A 5 36.76 46.66 0.30
N VAL A 6 36.33 47.75 0.95
CA VAL A 6 35.03 47.93 1.63
C VAL A 6 33.86 48.12 0.63
N HIS A 7 34.09 47.87 -0.66
CA HIS A 7 33.10 48.08 -1.70
C HIS A 7 32.22 46.84 -1.89
N ASN A 8 31.09 46.88 -1.18
CA ASN A 8 29.80 46.20 -1.42
C ASN A 8 29.28 45.47 -0.17
N ALA A 9 29.23 46.17 0.97
CA ALA A 9 28.34 45.78 2.06
C ALA A 9 26.93 46.28 1.72
N GLU A 10 26.09 45.39 1.18
CA GLU A 10 24.68 45.68 0.93
C GLU A 10 23.88 45.33 2.20
N ILE A 11 23.19 46.31 2.78
CA ILE A 11 22.34 46.12 3.95
C ILE A 11 20.93 45.81 3.46
N HIS A 12 20.49 44.56 3.63
CA HIS A 12 19.10 44.17 3.38
C HIS A 12 18.31 44.27 4.68
N THR A 13 17.34 45.18 4.75
CA THR A 13 16.39 45.26 5.86
C THR A 13 15.19 44.36 5.56
N ALA A 14 14.95 43.38 6.43
CA ALA A 14 13.73 42.57 6.41
C ALA A 14 12.76 43.07 7.48
N THR A 15 11.50 43.30 7.12
CA THR A 15 10.42 43.54 8.09
C THR A 15 9.86 42.18 8.50
N VAL A 16 9.79 41.91 9.81
CA VAL A 16 9.29 40.64 10.36
C VAL A 16 8.09 40.92 11.25
N GLU A 17 6.98 40.21 11.00
CA GLU A 17 5.81 40.22 11.88
C GLU A 17 5.95 39.10 12.93
N LEU A 18 5.72 39.43 14.20
CA LEU A 18 5.81 38.49 15.32
C LEU A 18 4.41 38.19 15.85
N SER A 19 3.93 36.97 15.66
CA SER A 19 2.70 36.48 16.28
C SER A 19 2.98 35.88 17.65
N THR A 20 2.17 36.23 18.66
CA THR A 20 2.28 35.66 20.01
C THR A 20 1.00 34.94 20.40
N LEU A 21 1.14 33.82 21.11
CA LEU A 21 0.00 33.10 21.67
C LEU A 21 -0.34 33.67 23.05
N THR A 22 -1.60 34.07 23.26
CA THR A 22 -2.09 34.56 24.56
C THR A 22 -3.26 33.72 25.07
N ILE A 23 -3.27 33.43 26.38
CA ILE A 23 -4.42 32.83 27.08
C ILE A 23 -4.84 33.83 28.16
N ASP A 24 -6.11 34.27 28.12
CA ASP A 24 -6.66 35.30 29.02
C ASP A 24 -5.79 36.57 29.11
N GLY A 25 -5.29 37.03 27.96
CA GLY A 25 -4.44 38.23 27.85
C GLY A 25 -3.00 38.06 28.35
N ARG A 26 -2.60 36.85 28.78
CA ARG A 26 -1.23 36.54 29.20
C ARG A 26 -0.50 35.78 28.10
N GLN A 27 0.72 36.19 27.80
CA GLN A 27 1.57 35.48 26.83
C GLN A 27 1.89 34.06 27.32
N VAL A 28 1.77 33.09 26.42
CA VAL A 28 2.11 31.69 26.70
C VAL A 28 3.62 31.54 26.85
N THR A 29 4.03 30.87 27.94
CA THR A 29 5.43 30.50 28.19
C THR A 29 5.71 29.09 27.71
N GLN A 30 7.00 28.72 27.60
CA GLN A 30 7.40 27.32 27.34
C GLN A 30 6.81 26.32 28.36
N ALA A 31 6.69 26.71 29.63
CA ALA A 31 6.11 25.84 30.65
C ALA A 31 4.61 25.55 30.38
N VAL A 32 3.85 26.57 29.96
CA VAL A 32 2.43 26.41 29.60
C VAL A 32 2.28 25.61 28.30
N PHE A 33 3.11 25.89 27.29
CA PHE A 33 3.09 25.13 26.04
C PHE A 33 3.31 23.62 26.28
N LYS A 34 4.23 23.25 27.17
CA LYS A 34 4.48 21.83 27.55
C LYS A 34 3.29 21.16 28.23
N GLN A 35 2.42 21.94 28.89
CA GLN A 35 1.22 21.43 29.55
C GLN A 35 0.07 21.21 28.55
N LEU A 36 0.17 21.70 27.32
CA LEU A 36 -0.84 21.42 26.30
C LEU A 36 -0.87 19.91 25.98
N PRO A 37 -2.06 19.28 25.97
CA PRO A 37 -2.18 17.88 25.60
C PRO A 37 -1.70 17.66 24.16
N SER A 38 -0.94 16.59 23.95
CA SER A 38 -0.51 16.18 22.61
C SER A 38 -1.63 15.42 21.92
N ARG A 39 -1.96 15.78 20.68
CA ARG A 39 -2.92 15.08 19.84
C ARG A 39 -2.66 15.35 18.36
N ASP A 40 -2.89 14.35 17.52
CA ASP A 40 -2.73 14.47 16.08
C ASP A 40 -3.67 15.54 15.51
N LEU A 41 -3.08 16.48 14.79
CA LEU A 41 -3.83 17.52 14.08
C LEU A 41 -4.42 16.98 12.78
N ILE A 42 -3.73 16.07 12.09
CA ILE A 42 -4.16 15.50 10.83
C ILE A 42 -4.64 14.07 11.07
N SER A 43 -5.90 13.78 10.73
CA SER A 43 -6.45 12.42 10.76
C SER A 43 -5.83 11.53 9.67
N ASP A 44 -6.01 10.21 9.80
CA ASP A 44 -5.58 9.22 8.79
C ASP A 44 -6.14 9.48 7.39
N SER A 45 -7.31 10.12 7.32
CA SER A 45 -8.00 10.47 6.07
C SER A 45 -7.44 11.71 5.36
N GLY A 46 -6.52 12.43 6.02
CA GLY A 46 -5.93 13.69 5.56
C GLY A 46 -6.74 14.94 5.95
N HIS A 47 -7.75 14.83 6.80
CA HIS A 47 -8.51 15.98 7.30
C HIS A 47 -7.94 16.53 8.62
N LEU A 48 -8.07 17.84 8.82
CA LEU A 48 -7.74 18.50 10.09
C LEU A 48 -8.76 18.16 11.17
N ASN A 49 -8.27 17.77 12.35
CA ASN A 49 -9.08 17.47 13.54
C ASN A 49 -9.54 18.74 14.28
N GLY A 50 -9.10 19.93 13.85
CA GLY A 50 -9.44 21.22 14.43
C GLY A 50 -8.77 22.37 13.69
N THR A 51 -8.78 23.55 14.30
CA THR A 51 -8.25 24.77 13.69
C THR A 51 -6.80 24.97 14.09
N PRO A 52 -5.83 24.93 13.15
CA PRO A 52 -4.46 25.30 13.45
C PRO A 52 -4.34 26.80 13.70
N TRP A 53 -3.52 27.20 14.69
CA TRP A 53 -3.27 28.60 15.01
C TRP A 53 -1.91 29.06 14.51
N GLY A 54 -0.91 28.17 14.55
CA GLY A 54 0.46 28.49 14.18
C GLY A 54 1.43 27.41 14.66
N TRP A 55 2.70 27.54 14.30
CA TRP A 55 3.74 26.60 14.70
C TRP A 55 4.76 27.25 15.63
N VAL A 56 5.36 26.47 16.52
CA VAL A 56 6.33 26.96 17.50
C VAL A 56 7.71 26.37 17.17
N ASN A 57 8.75 27.22 17.13
CA ASN A 57 10.13 26.75 17.05
C ASN A 57 10.66 26.34 18.43
N TYR A 58 10.01 25.35 19.04
CA TYR A 58 10.40 24.80 20.34
C TYR A 58 10.21 23.30 20.34
N HIS A 59 11.29 22.57 20.66
CA HIS A 59 11.35 21.10 20.59
C HIS A 59 11.34 20.52 22.02
N PRO A 60 10.16 20.32 22.64
CA PRO A 60 10.08 19.76 23.99
C PRO A 60 10.65 18.33 24.06
N ASP A 61 10.56 17.59 22.95
CA ASP A 61 10.82 16.15 22.89
C ASP A 61 12.20 15.82 22.27
N LYS A 62 13.09 16.83 22.12
CA LYS A 62 14.44 16.70 21.53
C LYS A 62 14.43 16.02 20.15
N CYS A 63 13.46 16.35 19.31
CA CYS A 63 13.44 15.88 17.93
C CYS A 63 14.76 16.27 17.25
N GLY A 64 15.42 15.29 16.62
CA GLY A 64 16.74 15.49 16.02
C GLY A 64 16.72 16.57 14.93
N THR A 65 17.90 17.08 14.56
CA THR A 65 18.07 18.14 13.56
C THR A 65 17.62 17.76 12.15
N ASP A 66 17.29 16.48 11.92
CA ASP A 66 17.28 15.88 10.58
C ASP A 66 15.86 15.65 10.03
N GLN A 67 14.80 16.00 10.77
CA GLN A 67 13.42 15.84 10.29
C GLN A 67 12.69 17.19 10.18
N GLN A 68 12.20 17.50 8.98
CA GLN A 68 11.32 18.64 8.70
C GLN A 68 9.94 18.37 9.31
N HIS A 69 9.75 18.75 10.58
CA HIS A 69 8.47 18.67 11.27
C HIS A 69 8.12 20.01 11.91
N LEU A 70 6.82 20.23 12.11
CA LEU A 70 6.28 21.40 12.80
C LEU A 70 5.67 21.00 14.14
N HIS A 71 5.92 21.81 15.16
CA HIS A 71 5.16 21.75 16.41
C HIS A 71 3.98 22.72 16.33
N VAL A 72 2.83 22.23 15.92
CA VAL A 72 1.64 23.06 15.65
C VAL A 72 0.78 23.17 16.90
N VAL A 73 0.39 24.40 17.26
CA VAL A 73 -0.68 24.66 18.23
C VAL A 73 -2.00 24.73 17.48
N TRP A 74 -3.00 24.00 17.96
CA TRP A 74 -4.30 23.93 17.32
C TRP A 74 -5.42 23.76 18.34
N GLN A 75 -6.65 24.02 17.91
CA GLN A 75 -7.83 24.06 18.78
C GLN A 75 -8.89 23.07 18.32
N ALA A 76 -9.45 22.31 19.27
CA ALA A 76 -10.69 21.55 19.08
C ALA A 76 -11.72 22.03 20.10
N GLY A 77 -12.78 22.69 19.64
CA GLY A 77 -13.77 23.30 20.53
C GLY A 77 -13.13 24.33 21.46
N LYS A 78 -13.11 24.06 22.77
CA LYS A 78 -12.54 24.96 23.81
C LYS A 78 -11.15 24.57 24.29
N VAL A 79 -10.56 23.51 23.72
CA VAL A 79 -9.29 22.95 24.21
C VAL A 79 -8.20 23.21 23.18
N LEU A 80 -7.06 23.70 23.65
CA LEU A 80 -5.82 23.81 22.88
C LEU A 80 -5.02 22.52 23.00
N TYR A 81 -4.47 22.10 21.86
CA TYR A 81 -3.62 20.93 21.72
C TYR A 81 -2.30 21.35 21.07
N ARG A 82 -1.28 20.49 21.23
CA ARG A 82 -0.08 20.50 20.41
C ARG A 82 -0.02 19.25 19.53
N ALA A 83 0.48 19.39 18.32
CA ALA A 83 0.76 18.29 17.41
C ALA A 83 2.20 18.37 16.93
N LEU A 84 2.83 17.22 16.69
CA LEU A 84 4.01 17.11 15.85
C LEU A 84 3.52 16.72 14.45
N VAL A 85 3.86 17.51 13.43
CA VAL A 85 3.43 17.30 12.06
C VAL A 85 4.66 17.16 11.17
N ASP A 86 4.90 15.98 10.62
CA ASP A 86 5.90 15.77 9.59
C ASP A 86 5.47 16.46 8.29
N LEU A 87 6.32 17.32 7.72
CA LEU A 87 6.01 18.04 6.48
C LEU A 87 6.15 17.16 5.23
N ASP A 88 6.97 16.11 5.30
CA ASP A 88 7.12 15.10 4.26
C ASP A 88 6.55 13.75 4.74
N PRO A 89 5.23 13.51 4.54
CA PRO A 89 4.61 12.29 5.03
C PRO A 89 5.13 11.09 4.22
N THR A 90 5.69 10.12 4.92
CA THR A 90 6.03 8.84 4.31
C THR A 90 4.77 8.00 4.15
N PHE A 91 4.37 7.76 2.90
CA PHE A 91 3.34 6.77 2.59
C PHE A 91 3.98 5.42 2.27
N PRO A 92 3.26 4.31 2.53
CA PRO A 92 3.66 3.02 1.99
C PRO A 92 3.92 3.11 0.48
N ARG A 93 5.05 2.54 0.04
CA ARG A 93 5.49 2.57 -1.36
C ARG A 93 4.44 1.94 -2.29
N TRP A 94 3.70 0.96 -1.79
CA TRP A 94 2.56 0.35 -2.46
C TRP A 94 1.37 0.29 -1.51
N ILE A 95 0.18 0.09 -2.07
CA ILE A 95 -1.01 -0.24 -1.29
C ILE A 95 -1.36 -1.71 -1.41
N ASP A 96 -1.90 -2.24 -0.31
CA ASP A 96 -2.47 -3.56 -0.19
C ASP A 96 -3.97 -3.40 -0.01
N THR A 97 -4.76 -3.94 -0.93
CA THR A 97 -6.21 -3.89 -0.82
C THR A 97 -6.85 -5.22 -1.19
N ASP A 98 -8.00 -5.51 -0.56
CA ASP A 98 -8.76 -6.72 -0.85
C ASP A 98 -9.26 -6.72 -2.30
N ALA A 99 -9.59 -5.54 -2.85
CA ALA A 99 -9.99 -5.39 -4.24
C ALA A 99 -8.88 -5.75 -5.22
N ALA A 100 -7.61 -5.51 -4.88
CA ALA A 100 -6.49 -5.94 -5.71
C ALA A 100 -6.43 -7.47 -5.83
N SER A 101 -6.58 -8.17 -4.71
CA SER A 101 -6.61 -9.64 -4.67
C SER A 101 -7.85 -10.19 -5.40
N ALA A 102 -9.02 -9.61 -5.16
CA ALA A 102 -10.26 -9.99 -5.83
C ALA A 102 -10.21 -9.78 -7.36
N TRP A 103 -9.57 -8.69 -7.81
CA TRP A 103 -9.33 -8.44 -9.22
C TRP A 103 -8.43 -9.51 -9.86
N LEU A 104 -7.35 -9.92 -9.18
CA LEU A 104 -6.48 -10.98 -9.67
C LEU A 104 -7.18 -12.33 -9.70
N ASP A 105 -7.95 -12.66 -8.66
CA ASP A 105 -8.76 -13.87 -8.63
C ASP A 105 -9.77 -13.91 -9.78
N ALA A 106 -10.42 -12.78 -10.10
CA ALA A 106 -11.33 -12.67 -11.25
C ALA A 106 -10.58 -12.84 -12.59
N LYS A 107 -9.39 -12.24 -12.76
CA LYS A 107 -8.53 -12.45 -13.94
C LYS A 107 -8.13 -13.91 -14.09
N VAL A 108 -7.75 -14.57 -12.99
CA VAL A 108 -7.45 -15.99 -12.97
C VAL A 108 -8.70 -16.77 -13.34
N ARG A 109 -9.86 -16.53 -12.74
CA ARG A 109 -11.09 -17.26 -13.09
C ARG A 109 -11.40 -17.18 -14.59
N GLU A 110 -11.27 -16.02 -15.21
CA GLU A 110 -11.55 -15.81 -16.65
C GLU A 110 -10.46 -16.31 -17.61
N GLY A 111 -9.33 -16.83 -17.11
CA GLY A 111 -8.23 -17.25 -17.98
C GLY A 111 -7.42 -16.08 -18.55
N ALA A 112 -7.64 -14.87 -18.03
CA ALA A 112 -6.99 -13.65 -18.49
C ALA A 112 -5.70 -13.31 -17.73
N ALA A 113 -5.27 -14.11 -16.75
CA ALA A 113 -4.05 -13.83 -15.99
C ALA A 113 -2.78 -13.85 -16.87
N GLY A 114 -2.74 -14.69 -17.90
CA GLY A 114 -1.61 -14.76 -18.84
C GLY A 114 -1.40 -13.50 -19.70
N THR A 115 -2.36 -12.56 -19.71
CA THR A 115 -2.20 -11.27 -20.41
C THR A 115 -1.53 -10.20 -19.55
N LEU A 116 -1.22 -10.49 -18.29
CA LEU A 116 -0.65 -9.53 -17.36
C LEU A 116 0.86 -9.38 -17.60
N THR A 117 1.29 -8.17 -17.94
CA THR A 117 2.72 -7.86 -18.09
C THR A 117 3.46 -8.02 -16.76
N GLY A 118 4.56 -8.78 -16.77
CA GLY A 118 5.38 -9.04 -15.57
C GLY A 118 4.78 -10.06 -14.61
N TRP A 119 3.65 -10.68 -14.95
CA TRP A 119 3.08 -11.77 -14.17
C TRP A 119 3.84 -13.07 -14.43
N GLU A 120 4.23 -13.73 -13.34
CA GLU A 120 4.80 -15.07 -13.36
C GLU A 120 3.86 -15.97 -12.55
N PRO A 121 3.36 -17.09 -13.11
CA PRO A 121 2.46 -18.03 -12.42
C PRO A 121 2.92 -18.46 -11.02
N MET A 122 4.24 -18.51 -10.82
CA MET A 122 4.88 -18.96 -9.59
C MET A 122 5.15 -17.84 -8.58
N LYS A 123 4.99 -16.56 -8.98
CA LYS A 123 5.05 -15.44 -8.04
C LYS A 123 3.65 -15.18 -7.51
N ALA A 124 3.48 -15.38 -6.21
CA ALA A 124 2.22 -15.14 -5.51
C ALA A 124 1.83 -13.65 -5.49
N GLU A 125 2.78 -12.75 -5.77
CA GLU A 125 2.58 -11.30 -5.75
C GLU A 125 3.30 -10.62 -6.91
N PHE A 126 2.73 -9.52 -7.40
CA PHE A 126 3.40 -8.59 -8.31
C PHE A 126 2.90 -7.17 -8.08
N LEU A 127 3.65 -6.19 -8.61
CA LEU A 127 3.28 -4.78 -8.54
C LEU A 127 2.59 -4.36 -9.84
N ARG A 128 1.39 -3.77 -9.71
CA ARG A 128 0.69 -3.08 -10.81
C ARG A 128 0.65 -1.60 -10.48
N THR A 129 0.71 -0.74 -11.50
CA THR A 129 0.41 0.68 -11.31
C THR A 129 -1.03 0.95 -11.71
N VAL A 130 -1.82 1.54 -10.81
CA VAL A 130 -3.21 1.97 -11.06
C VAL A 130 -3.28 3.44 -10.69
N ALA A 131 -3.75 4.30 -11.60
CA ALA A 131 -3.79 5.76 -11.41
C ALA A 131 -2.46 6.38 -10.90
N GLY A 132 -1.31 5.84 -11.31
CA GLY A 132 0.02 6.29 -10.86
C GLY A 132 0.45 5.78 -9.48
N ILE A 133 -0.38 5.00 -8.78
CA ILE A 133 -0.06 4.39 -7.49
C ILE A 133 0.37 2.94 -7.69
N PRO A 134 1.52 2.53 -7.12
CA PRO A 134 1.89 1.13 -7.04
C PRO A 134 0.91 0.38 -6.13
N VAL A 135 0.28 -0.66 -6.67
CA VAL A 135 -0.60 -1.58 -5.97
C VAL A 135 0.11 -2.93 -5.92
N ARG A 136 0.26 -3.48 -4.71
CA ARG A 136 0.69 -4.87 -4.56
C ARG A 136 -0.53 -5.75 -4.70
N VAL A 137 -0.45 -6.63 -5.68
CA VAL A 137 -1.50 -7.58 -6.01
C VAL A 137 -1.03 -8.94 -5.56
N ALA A 138 -1.76 -9.55 -4.63
CA ALA A 138 -1.48 -10.90 -4.15
C ALA A 138 -2.56 -11.85 -4.65
N MET A 139 -2.15 -13.04 -5.08
CA MET A 139 -3.05 -14.08 -5.52
C MET A 139 -3.55 -14.88 -4.32
N SER A 140 -4.85 -15.17 -4.26
CA SER A 140 -5.37 -16.13 -3.29
C SER A 140 -4.72 -17.50 -3.50
N HIS A 141 -4.74 -18.33 -2.46
CA HIS A 141 -4.24 -19.70 -2.59
C HIS A 141 -5.04 -20.50 -3.62
N GLU A 142 -6.35 -20.27 -3.68
CA GLU A 142 -7.28 -20.88 -4.63
C GLU A 142 -6.92 -20.50 -6.07
N ALA A 143 -6.60 -19.23 -6.33
CA ALA A 143 -6.19 -18.76 -7.66
C ALA A 143 -4.81 -19.31 -8.06
N GLN A 144 -3.89 -19.50 -7.10
CA GLN A 144 -2.64 -20.21 -7.36
C GLN A 144 -2.91 -21.65 -7.82
N MET A 145 -3.82 -22.35 -7.15
CA MET A 145 -4.19 -23.72 -7.53
C MET A 145 -4.82 -23.80 -8.91
N VAL A 146 -5.74 -22.90 -9.26
CA VAL A 146 -6.32 -22.81 -10.62
C VAL A 146 -5.24 -22.60 -11.67
N THR A 147 -4.29 -21.70 -11.39
CA THR A 147 -3.18 -21.40 -12.30
C THR A 147 -2.30 -22.64 -12.52
N LEU A 148 -1.93 -23.34 -11.45
CA LEU A 148 -1.12 -24.57 -11.53
C LEU A 148 -1.82 -25.68 -12.31
N VAL A 149 -3.12 -25.90 -12.07
CA VAL A 149 -3.88 -26.93 -12.78
C VAL A 149 -3.98 -26.59 -14.27
N ARG A 150 -4.21 -25.32 -14.64
CA ARG A 150 -4.23 -24.90 -16.05
C ARG A 150 -2.90 -25.07 -16.74
N GLN A 151 -1.81 -24.60 -16.13
CA GLN A 151 -0.48 -24.76 -16.68
C GLN A 151 -0.20 -26.24 -16.94
N ARG A 152 -0.54 -27.11 -15.97
CA ARG A 152 -0.35 -28.54 -16.11
C ARG A 152 -1.20 -29.14 -17.23
N LEU A 153 -2.45 -28.72 -17.37
CA LEU A 153 -3.34 -29.13 -18.45
C LEU A 153 -2.78 -28.73 -19.82
N GLU A 154 -2.26 -27.52 -19.96
CA GLU A 154 -1.63 -27.03 -21.19
C GLU A 154 -0.35 -27.80 -21.54
N GLU A 155 0.50 -28.10 -20.55
CA GLU A 155 1.69 -28.95 -20.73
C GLU A 155 1.30 -30.33 -21.27
N VAL A 156 0.33 -31.00 -20.65
CA VAL A 156 -0.13 -32.33 -21.07
C VAL A 156 -0.70 -32.29 -22.48
N ARG A 157 -1.51 -31.27 -22.82
CA ARG A 157 -2.07 -31.10 -24.17
C ARG A 157 -0.96 -30.90 -25.20
N ARG A 158 0.01 -30.04 -24.91
CA ARG A 158 1.17 -29.80 -25.80
C ARG A 158 1.98 -31.07 -26.03
N ASP A 159 2.23 -31.86 -25.00
CA ASP A 159 2.97 -33.12 -25.14
C ASP A 159 2.22 -34.14 -26.02
N ILE A 160 0.89 -34.22 -25.89
CA ILE A 160 0.04 -35.04 -26.77
C ILE A 160 0.23 -34.60 -28.23
N ASP A 161 0.15 -33.28 -28.49
CA ASP A 161 0.25 -32.71 -29.82
C ASP A 161 1.62 -32.95 -30.46
N VAL A 162 2.71 -32.75 -29.71
CA VAL A 162 4.08 -32.83 -30.25
C VAL A 162 4.57 -34.27 -30.36
N HIS A 163 4.21 -35.15 -29.42
CA HIS A 163 4.82 -36.49 -29.33
C HIS A 163 3.88 -37.62 -29.76
N GLY A 164 2.58 -37.35 -29.94
CA GLY A 164 1.59 -38.37 -30.31
C GLY A 164 1.58 -39.57 -29.36
N ARG A 165 2.17 -39.44 -28.17
CA ARG A 165 2.40 -40.51 -27.20
C ARG A 165 2.10 -40.02 -25.79
N ALA A 166 1.39 -40.86 -25.08
CA ALA A 166 1.06 -40.74 -23.66
C ALA A 166 2.25 -40.95 -22.70
N HIS A 167 3.47 -40.53 -23.06
CA HIS A 167 4.63 -40.77 -22.21
C HIS A 167 4.78 -39.70 -21.12
N LEU A 168 4.43 -40.10 -19.89
CA LEU A 168 5.19 -39.93 -18.65
C LEU A 168 6.07 -38.67 -18.52
N VAL A 169 5.44 -37.54 -18.22
CA VAL A 169 6.16 -36.39 -17.67
C VAL A 169 6.66 -36.75 -16.26
N GLN A 170 7.97 -36.86 -16.06
CA GLN A 170 8.55 -37.00 -14.72
C GLN A 170 8.38 -35.69 -13.94
N ALA A 171 7.72 -35.75 -12.80
CA ALA A 171 7.72 -34.64 -11.86
C ALA A 171 9.07 -34.57 -11.10
N PRO A 172 9.59 -33.37 -10.80
CA PRO A 172 10.70 -33.23 -9.86
C PRO A 172 10.25 -33.77 -8.50
N ALA A 173 10.99 -34.76 -8.00
CA ALA A 173 10.72 -35.38 -6.72
C ALA A 173 11.17 -34.45 -5.59
N ASP A 174 10.27 -33.64 -5.02
CA ASP A 174 10.46 -33.24 -3.63
C ASP A 174 9.20 -32.77 -2.87
N ARG A 175 9.27 -32.99 -1.55
CA ARG A 175 8.43 -32.58 -0.43
C ARG A 175 7.07 -33.26 -0.21
N ARG A 176 7.13 -34.25 0.68
CA ARG A 176 6.00 -34.71 1.50
C ARG A 176 5.59 -33.57 2.44
N ASP A 177 4.36 -33.10 2.28
CA ASP A 177 3.63 -32.51 3.40
C ASP A 177 2.25 -33.18 3.49
N SER A 178 1.97 -33.65 4.70
CA SER A 178 0.87 -34.55 5.04
C SER A 178 0.05 -33.92 6.15
N ARG A 179 -1.10 -33.33 5.79
CA ARG A 179 -2.24 -33.14 6.68
C ARG A 179 -3.53 -32.99 5.88
N THR A 180 -4.49 -33.84 6.23
CA THR A 180 -5.77 -34.08 5.57
C THR A 180 -6.88 -33.24 6.18
N GLY A 181 -7.75 -32.76 5.29
CA GLY A 181 -8.98 -32.01 5.53
C GLY A 181 -9.48 -31.59 4.15
N LEU A 182 -10.05 -32.54 3.40
CA LEU A 182 -10.08 -32.47 1.94
C LEU A 182 -11.32 -31.71 1.42
N THR A 183 -11.23 -30.38 1.37
CA THR A 183 -12.06 -29.49 0.52
C THR A 183 -11.60 -29.60 -0.96
N GLY A 184 -12.19 -28.85 -1.91
CA GLY A 184 -11.77 -28.86 -3.33
C GLY A 184 -10.24 -28.80 -3.57
N ARG A 185 -9.52 -28.19 -2.62
CA ARG A 185 -8.05 -28.23 -2.40
C ARG A 185 -7.41 -29.61 -2.57
N ALA A 186 -8.03 -30.64 -2.01
CA ALA A 186 -7.59 -32.02 -2.05
C ALA A 186 -7.64 -32.64 -3.43
N ALA A 187 -8.75 -32.39 -4.12
CA ALA A 187 -9.00 -32.94 -5.43
C ALA A 187 -8.04 -32.31 -6.44
N ALA A 188 -7.84 -30.98 -6.38
CA ALA A 188 -6.86 -30.28 -7.21
C ALA A 188 -5.43 -30.78 -6.96
N MET A 189 -4.99 -30.87 -5.70
CA MET A 189 -3.67 -31.42 -5.37
C MET A 189 -3.53 -32.90 -5.70
N ALA A 190 -4.57 -33.72 -5.49
CA ALA A 190 -4.54 -35.14 -5.82
C ALA A 190 -4.54 -35.37 -7.33
N ALA A 191 -5.29 -34.61 -8.11
CA ALA A 191 -5.28 -34.64 -9.57
C ALA A 191 -3.93 -34.17 -10.13
N ALA A 192 -3.39 -33.06 -9.64
CA ALA A 192 -2.04 -32.60 -10.01
C ALA A 192 -0.97 -33.65 -9.65
N ARG A 193 -1.06 -34.27 -8.47
CA ARG A 193 -0.16 -35.37 -8.04
C ARG A 193 -0.39 -36.67 -8.82
N ALA A 194 -1.61 -36.95 -9.26
CA ALA A 194 -1.94 -38.11 -10.08
C ALA A 194 -1.45 -37.92 -11.52
N ALA A 195 -1.58 -36.73 -12.09
CA ALA A 195 -0.98 -36.34 -13.38
C ALA A 195 0.56 -36.24 -13.32
N ALA A 196 1.14 -36.19 -12.12
CA ALA A 196 2.58 -36.36 -11.87
C ALA A 196 3.00 -37.83 -11.70
N ARG A 197 2.03 -38.76 -11.55
CA ARG A 197 2.25 -40.21 -11.61
C ARG A 197 2.05 -40.70 -13.03
N ARG A 198 2.48 -41.92 -13.30
CA ARG A 198 2.51 -42.57 -14.62
C ARG A 198 1.11 -42.86 -15.19
N ILE A 199 0.32 -41.83 -15.52
CA ILE A 199 -1.00 -41.96 -16.15
C ILE A 199 -0.88 -41.61 -17.64
N PRO A 200 -1.53 -42.37 -18.54
CA PRO A 200 -1.59 -42.00 -19.95
C PRO A 200 -2.19 -40.60 -20.13
N ALA A 201 -1.61 -39.80 -21.03
CA ALA A 201 -2.06 -38.43 -21.24
C ALA A 201 -3.56 -38.31 -21.59
N GLY A 202 -4.13 -39.28 -22.31
CA GLY A 202 -5.57 -39.35 -22.60
C GLY A 202 -6.46 -39.56 -21.37
N GLU A 203 -5.95 -40.18 -20.31
CA GLU A 203 -6.64 -40.31 -19.01
C GLU A 203 -6.35 -39.11 -18.09
N ALA A 204 -5.20 -38.45 -18.25
CA ALA A 204 -4.82 -37.30 -17.44
C ALA A 204 -5.63 -36.04 -17.77
N VAL A 205 -5.96 -35.81 -19.06
CA VAL A 205 -6.70 -34.61 -19.49
C VAL A 205 -8.07 -34.49 -18.80
N PRO A 206 -8.97 -35.50 -18.83
CA PRO A 206 -10.27 -35.39 -18.16
C PRO A 206 -10.17 -35.18 -16.65
N LEU A 207 -9.16 -35.77 -15.99
CA LEU A 207 -8.92 -35.57 -14.55
C LEU A 207 -8.46 -34.14 -14.22
N LEU A 208 -7.61 -33.55 -15.06
CA LEU A 208 -7.17 -32.18 -14.90
C LEU A 208 -8.27 -31.17 -15.24
N GLU A 209 -9.12 -31.48 -16.22
CA GLU A 209 -10.31 -30.67 -16.54
C GLU A 209 -11.33 -30.67 -15.39
N ASP A 210 -11.66 -31.84 -14.82
CA ASP A 210 -12.53 -31.95 -13.64
C ASP A 210 -11.93 -31.24 -12.41
N ALA A 211 -10.62 -31.37 -12.20
CA ALA A 211 -9.92 -30.67 -11.13
C ALA A 211 -9.94 -29.15 -11.33
N LEU A 212 -9.78 -28.68 -12.57
CA LEU A 212 -9.86 -27.26 -12.92
C LEU A 212 -11.27 -26.71 -12.67
N GLU A 213 -12.30 -27.42 -13.13
CA GLU A 213 -13.70 -27.04 -12.89
C GLU A 213 -13.98 -26.91 -11.39
N LYS A 214 -13.60 -27.91 -10.59
CA LYS A 214 -13.74 -27.87 -9.13
C LYS A 214 -12.97 -26.70 -8.50
N ALA A 215 -11.74 -26.44 -8.93
CA ALA A 215 -10.95 -25.33 -8.40
C ALA A 215 -11.55 -23.97 -8.79
N LEU A 216 -12.15 -23.83 -9.97
CA LEU A 216 -12.83 -22.61 -10.37
C LEU A 216 -14.05 -22.30 -9.50
N THR A 217 -14.77 -23.32 -9.01
CA THR A 217 -15.90 -23.12 -8.09
C THR A 217 -15.52 -22.60 -6.71
N THR A 218 -14.24 -22.67 -6.33
CA THR A 218 -13.76 -22.14 -5.03
C THR A 218 -13.33 -20.68 -5.11
N LEU A 219 -13.18 -20.12 -6.31
CA LEU A 219 -12.85 -18.71 -6.46
C LEU A 219 -14.07 -17.83 -6.17
N PRO A 220 -13.86 -16.59 -5.66
CA PRO A 220 -14.91 -15.59 -5.61
C PRO A 220 -15.61 -15.46 -6.97
N THR A 221 -16.92 -15.22 -6.99
CA THR A 221 -17.73 -15.12 -8.21
C THR A 221 -17.91 -13.69 -8.71
N THR A 222 -17.30 -12.70 -8.05
CA THR A 222 -17.32 -11.29 -8.45
C THR A 222 -16.89 -11.13 -9.92
N PRO A 223 -17.72 -10.56 -10.81
CA PRO A 223 -17.35 -10.32 -12.20
C PRO A 223 -16.06 -9.50 -12.33
N LEU A 224 -15.24 -9.76 -13.35
CA LEU A 224 -13.97 -9.04 -13.51
C LEU A 224 -14.17 -7.51 -13.63
N ALA A 225 -15.19 -7.09 -14.37
CA ALA A 225 -15.50 -5.66 -14.52
C ALA A 225 -15.84 -4.99 -13.19
N GLU A 226 -16.54 -5.70 -12.29
CA GLU A 226 -16.87 -5.21 -10.96
C GLU A 226 -15.63 -5.17 -10.06
N ALA A 227 -14.81 -6.22 -10.06
CA ALA A 227 -13.56 -6.25 -9.30
C ALA A 227 -12.56 -5.17 -9.77
N GLU A 228 -12.50 -4.90 -11.08
CA GLU A 228 -11.69 -3.82 -11.66
C GLU A 228 -12.22 -2.44 -11.26
N ALA A 229 -13.54 -2.23 -11.29
CA ALA A 229 -14.15 -0.99 -10.83
C ALA A 229 -13.88 -0.74 -9.33
N GLN A 230 -14.01 -1.78 -8.50
CA GLN A 230 -13.74 -1.67 -7.06
C GLN A 230 -12.27 -1.35 -6.78
N LEU A 231 -11.34 -2.02 -7.47
CA LEU A 231 -9.91 -1.70 -7.35
C LEU A 231 -9.63 -0.25 -7.75
N GLN A 232 -10.23 0.22 -8.85
CA GLN A 232 -10.07 1.61 -9.29
C GLN A 232 -10.56 2.60 -8.22
N VAL A 233 -11.75 2.37 -7.65
CA VAL A 233 -12.33 3.23 -6.59
C VAL A 233 -11.41 3.30 -5.36
N GLU A 234 -10.90 2.17 -4.89
CA GLU A 234 -10.01 2.14 -3.72
C GLU A 234 -8.68 2.86 -3.97
N VAL A 235 -8.10 2.68 -5.16
CA VAL A 235 -6.85 3.33 -5.54
C VAL A 235 -7.05 4.84 -5.68
N GLU A 236 -8.15 5.28 -6.29
CA GLU A 236 -8.50 6.70 -6.41
C GLU A 236 -8.75 7.33 -5.03
N ALA A 237 -9.42 6.61 -4.12
CA ALA A 237 -9.63 7.06 -2.75
C ALA A 237 -8.30 7.25 -2.01
N GLU A 238 -7.35 6.31 -2.15
CA GLU A 238 -6.01 6.45 -1.60
C GLU A 238 -5.23 7.61 -2.24
N ALA A 239 -5.31 7.79 -3.57
CA ALA A 239 -4.68 8.91 -4.25
C ALA A 239 -5.20 10.25 -3.71
N ALA A 240 -6.51 10.37 -3.58
CA ALA A 240 -7.15 11.54 -2.99
C ALA A 240 -6.73 11.74 -1.52
N ARG A 241 -6.58 10.66 -0.75
CA ARG A 241 -6.07 10.72 0.63
C ARG A 241 -4.65 11.28 0.69
N ARG A 242 -3.72 10.73 -0.09
CA ARG A 242 -2.32 11.20 -0.17
C ARG A 242 -2.25 12.66 -0.60
N LYS A 243 -3.06 13.05 -1.60
CA LYS A 243 -3.16 14.45 -2.02
C LYS A 243 -3.64 15.35 -0.90
N ARG A 244 -4.73 15.02 -0.20
CA ARG A 244 -5.22 15.80 0.96
C ARG A 244 -4.16 15.96 2.03
N HIS A 245 -3.42 14.89 2.35
CA HIS A 245 -2.31 14.96 3.29
C HIS A 245 -1.22 15.95 2.85
N GLY A 246 -0.90 15.98 1.56
CA GLY A 246 0.05 16.94 0.98
C GLY A 246 -0.47 18.37 1.01
N ASP A 247 -1.70 18.59 0.54
CA ASP A 247 -2.36 19.90 0.53
C ASP A 247 -2.41 20.50 1.95
N VAL A 248 -2.89 19.73 2.94
CA VAL A 248 -2.96 20.19 4.34
C VAL A 248 -1.58 20.53 4.89
N ARG A 249 -0.53 19.77 4.57
CA ARG A 249 0.83 20.06 5.05
C ARG A 249 1.43 21.29 4.40
N ALA A 250 1.12 21.53 3.12
CA ALA A 250 1.48 22.78 2.46
C ALA A 250 0.80 23.96 3.17
N ASP A 251 -0.50 23.87 3.48
CA ASP A 251 -1.21 24.91 4.23
C ASP A 251 -0.62 25.13 5.63
N LEU A 252 -0.22 24.05 6.32
CA LEU A 252 0.41 24.14 7.65
C LEU A 252 1.81 24.76 7.60
N ALA A 253 2.54 24.61 6.49
CA ALA A 253 3.86 25.23 6.31
C ALA A 253 3.78 26.76 6.19
N GLU A 254 2.65 27.28 5.71
CA GLU A 254 2.38 28.72 5.58
C GLU A 254 1.82 29.36 6.86
N LEU A 255 1.62 28.57 7.92
CA LEU A 255 1.15 29.11 9.19
C LEU A 255 2.18 30.08 9.81
N PRO A 256 1.72 31.09 10.56
CA PRO A 256 2.62 31.99 11.27
C PRO A 256 3.41 31.23 12.35
N GLN A 257 4.68 31.61 12.50
CA GLN A 257 5.47 31.20 13.65
C GLN A 257 4.95 31.91 14.90
N LEU A 258 4.61 31.14 15.93
CA LEU A 258 4.18 31.62 17.23
C LEU A 258 5.38 31.73 18.18
N PHE A 259 5.59 32.93 18.70
CA PHE A 259 6.61 33.19 19.72
C PHE A 259 6.04 32.92 21.10
N ILE A 260 6.72 32.05 21.84
CA ILE A 260 6.44 31.75 23.25
C ILE A 260 7.57 32.26 24.13
N ALA A 261 7.22 32.82 25.29
CA ALA A 261 8.20 33.40 26.19
C ALA A 261 9.06 32.32 26.87
N THR A 262 10.36 32.58 27.00
CA THR A 262 11.25 31.88 27.92
C THR A 262 10.95 32.39 29.33
N GLY A 263 10.12 31.67 30.07
CA GLY A 263 9.84 31.96 31.48
C GLY A 263 10.98 31.56 32.41
#